data_AF-A0A5K1BS45-F1
#
_entry.id   AF-A0A5K1BS45-F1
#
_cell.length_a   1.000
_cell.length_b   1.000
_cell.length_c   1.000
_cell.angle_alpha   90.00
_cell.angle_beta   90.00
_cell.angle_gamma   90.00
#
_symmetry.space_group_name_H-M   'P 1'
#
loop_
_entity.id
_entity.type
_entity.pdbx_description
1 polymer ?
#
loop_
_entity_poly.entity_id
_entity_poly.type
_entity_poly.pdbx_seq_one_letter_code
_entity_poly.pdbx_strand_id
1 'polypeptide(L)'
;NDIILSSLRSSRKVAVMASEEDDVPIWLSNDGPYIVVTDPLDGSRNIDASIPTGTIFGIYNRLQELDHLPIEEKALLNSLQSGARLVAAGYVLYSSATILCITFGAGTHAFTLDHSTGDFVLTHPSIEIPRR
;
A
#
# COMPACT_ATOMS: atom_id res chain seq x y z
N ASN A 1 0.62 -7.18 9.43
CA ASN A 1 1.89 -6.46 9.24
C ASN A 1 2.99 -7.33 8.62
N ASP A 2 3.42 -8.40 9.28
CA ASP A 2 4.62 -9.21 8.91
C ASP A 2 4.65 -9.76 7.48
N ILE A 3 3.50 -10.18 6.95
CA ILE A 3 3.38 -10.68 5.57
C ILE A 3 3.72 -9.59 4.55
N ILE A 4 3.27 -8.36 4.78
CA ILE A 4 3.57 -7.22 3.92
C ILE A 4 5.04 -6.87 4.03
N LEU A 5 5.56 -6.74 5.27
CA LEU A 5 6.96 -6.43 5.52
C LEU A 5 7.93 -7.41 4.84
N SER A 6 7.68 -8.72 5.00
CA SER A 6 8.50 -9.76 4.39
C SER A 6 8.43 -9.74 2.85
N SER A 7 7.25 -9.51 2.28
CA SER A 7 7.04 -9.39 0.84
C SER A 7 7.76 -8.17 0.26
N LEU A 8 7.62 -7.00 0.88
CA LEU A 8 8.28 -5.77 0.44
C LEU A 8 9.80 -5.86 0.56
N ARG A 9 10.31 -6.44 1.66
CA ARG A 9 11.74 -6.68 1.84
C ARG A 9 12.31 -7.61 0.75
N SER A 10 11.58 -8.66 0.40
CA SER A 10 11.98 -9.61 -0.64
C SER A 10 11.98 -8.99 -2.04
N SER A 11 11.11 -8.01 -2.31
CA SER A 11 11.05 -7.32 -3.60
C SER A 11 12.33 -6.53 -3.94
N ARG A 12 13.05 -6.04 -2.90
CA ARG A 12 14.15 -5.06 -3.01
C ARG A 12 13.78 -3.77 -3.75
N LYS A 13 12.50 -3.49 -3.99
CA LYS A 13 12.02 -2.28 -4.67
C LYS A 13 11.58 -1.18 -3.70
N VAL A 14 11.49 -1.50 -2.42
CA VAL A 14 11.05 -0.58 -1.38
C VAL A 14 12.22 -0.23 -0.47
N ALA A 15 12.49 1.06 -0.31
CA ALA A 15 13.49 1.58 0.62
C ALA A 15 12.92 1.73 2.03
N VAL A 16 11.65 2.13 2.16
CA VAL A 16 11.00 2.34 3.46
C VAL A 16 9.58 1.80 3.44
N MET A 17 9.20 1.14 4.52
CA MET A 17 7.82 0.82 4.84
C MET A 17 7.39 1.60 6.09
N ALA A 18 6.30 2.34 6.01
CA ALA A 18 5.61 2.89 7.17
C ALA A 18 4.26 2.16 7.32
N SER A 19 3.98 1.65 8.52
CA SER A 19 2.80 0.86 8.82
C SER A 19 2.01 1.51 9.95
N GLU A 20 0.69 1.41 9.95
CA GLU A 20 -0.15 1.82 11.10
C GLU A 20 0.19 1.03 12.38
N GLU A 21 0.69 -0.20 12.24
CA GLU A 21 1.04 -1.10 13.34
C GLU A 21 2.45 -0.86 13.92
N ASP A 22 3.27 0.01 13.31
CA ASP A 22 4.65 0.27 13.71
C ASP A 22 4.83 1.73 14.18
N ASP A 23 5.44 1.95 15.34
CA ASP A 23 5.69 3.30 15.88
C ASP A 23 6.58 4.17 14.97
N VAL A 24 7.48 3.54 14.23
CA VAL A 24 8.46 4.20 13.37
C VAL A 24 8.59 3.48 12.01
N PRO A 25 8.83 4.22 10.91
CA PRO A 25 9.06 3.61 9.60
C PRO A 25 10.31 2.73 9.57
N ILE A 26 10.22 1.60 8.87
CA ILE A 26 11.27 0.60 8.78
C ILE A 26 12.05 0.80 7.47
N TRP A 27 13.36 1.02 7.57
CA TRP A 27 14.26 1.03 6.41
C TRP A 27 14.54 -0.39 5.93
N LEU A 28 14.20 -0.68 4.68
CA LEU A 28 14.29 -2.02 4.08
C LEU A 28 15.48 -2.18 3.13
N SER A 29 15.83 -1.14 2.36
CA SER A 29 16.87 -1.24 1.33
C SER A 29 17.46 0.12 0.95
N ASN A 30 18.74 0.13 0.63
CA ASN A 30 19.45 1.30 0.10
C ASN A 30 19.26 1.49 -1.41
N ASP A 31 18.72 0.50 -2.12
CA ASP A 31 18.56 0.53 -3.59
C ASP A 31 17.08 0.61 -4.03
N GLY A 32 16.15 0.57 -3.07
CA GLY A 32 14.73 0.65 -3.34
C GLY A 32 14.35 2.04 -3.87
N PRO A 33 13.71 2.15 -5.06
CA PRO A 33 13.23 3.43 -5.57
C PRO A 33 11.94 3.92 -4.91
N TYR A 34 11.22 3.05 -4.18
CA TYR A 34 9.89 3.36 -3.66
C TYR A 34 9.81 3.40 -2.14
N ILE A 35 8.83 4.15 -1.64
CA ILE A 35 8.37 4.19 -0.25
C ILE A 35 6.94 3.65 -0.23
N VAL A 36 6.64 2.76 0.71
CA VAL A 36 5.29 2.22 0.90
C VAL A 36 4.76 2.66 2.26
N VAL A 37 3.60 3.30 2.26
CA VAL A 37 2.81 3.54 3.48
C VAL A 37 1.62 2.59 3.45
N THR A 38 1.29 1.96 4.57
CA THR A 38 0.21 0.97 4.59
C THR A 38 -0.55 0.95 5.92
N ASP A 39 -1.85 0.74 5.82
CA ASP A 39 -2.65 0.19 6.91
C ASP A 39 -2.84 -1.31 6.58
N PRO A 40 -2.16 -2.22 7.29
CA PRO A 40 -2.19 -3.63 6.96
C PRO A 40 -3.57 -4.25 7.14
N LEU A 41 -4.39 -3.73 8.06
CA LEU A 41 -5.72 -4.26 8.34
C LEU A 41 -6.65 -3.18 8.92
N ASP A 42 -7.17 -2.33 8.02
CA ASP A 42 -8.20 -1.35 8.33
C ASP A 42 -9.48 -2.07 8.79
N GLY A 43 -10.06 -1.54 9.87
CA GLY A 43 -11.24 -2.13 10.50
C GLY A 43 -10.95 -3.40 11.30
N SER A 44 -9.71 -3.66 11.73
CA SER A 44 -9.34 -4.80 12.58
C SER A 44 -10.24 -4.99 13.81
N ARG A 45 -10.68 -3.88 14.42
CA ARG A 45 -11.65 -3.87 15.56
C ARG A 45 -13.05 -4.39 15.21
N ASN A 46 -13.39 -4.48 13.93
CA ASN A 46 -14.69 -4.90 13.44
C ASN A 46 -14.74 -6.38 13.01
N ILE A 47 -13.63 -7.11 13.15
CA ILE A 47 -13.53 -8.54 12.80
C ILE A 47 -14.57 -9.36 13.59
N ASP A 48 -14.71 -9.10 14.89
CA ASP A 48 -15.65 -9.81 15.76
C ASP A 48 -17.12 -9.60 15.36
N ALA A 49 -17.40 -8.52 14.63
CA ALA A 49 -18.73 -8.20 14.11
C ALA A 49 -18.96 -8.69 12.66
N SER A 50 -18.00 -9.41 12.06
CA SER A 50 -18.06 -9.89 10.67
C SER A 50 -18.31 -8.76 9.64
N ILE A 51 -17.81 -7.56 9.93
CA ILE A 51 -17.89 -6.40 9.03
C ILE A 51 -16.71 -6.47 8.04
N PRO A 52 -16.88 -6.04 6.78
CA PRO A 52 -15.79 -5.99 5.82
C PRO A 52 -14.57 -5.22 6.34
N THR A 53 -13.39 -5.79 6.12
CA THR A 53 -12.09 -5.19 6.47
C THR A 53 -11.23 -5.05 5.22
N GLY A 54 -10.07 -4.41 5.31
CA GLY A 54 -9.21 -4.28 4.15
C GLY A 54 -7.78 -3.92 4.47
N THR A 55 -6.93 -3.91 3.45
CA THR A 55 -5.57 -3.38 3.51
C THR A 55 -5.52 -2.14 2.65
N ILE A 56 -4.98 -1.03 3.16
CA ILE A 56 -4.80 0.21 2.40
C ILE A 56 -3.31 0.44 2.19
N PHE A 57 -2.91 0.90 1.01
CA PHE A 57 -1.52 1.25 0.74
C PHE A 57 -1.38 2.43 -0.21
N GLY A 58 -0.30 3.17 -0.01
CA GLY A 58 0.17 4.25 -0.88
C GLY A 58 1.64 4.04 -1.23
N ILE A 59 2.01 4.38 -2.45
CA ILE A 59 3.36 4.24 -2.98
C ILE A 59 3.86 5.62 -3.40
N TYR A 60 5.03 5.99 -2.90
CA TYR A 60 5.75 7.21 -3.27
C TYR A 60 7.12 6.86 -3.88
N ASN A 61 7.69 7.81 -4.62
CA ASN A 61 9.11 7.75 -4.94
C ASN A 61 9.95 8.09 -3.70
N ARG A 62 11.10 7.44 -3.57
CA ARG A 62 12.11 7.80 -2.58
C ARG A 62 12.69 9.18 -2.89
N LEU A 63 12.88 9.96 -1.83
CA LEU A 63 13.59 11.23 -1.84
C LEU A 63 15.10 10.96 -1.70
N GLN A 64 15.79 10.86 -2.84
CA GLN A 64 17.24 10.61 -2.88
C GLN A 64 18.04 11.76 -2.27
N GLU A 65 17.50 12.98 -2.28
CA GLU A 65 18.09 14.15 -1.64
C GLU A 65 18.31 13.97 -0.13
N LEU A 66 17.58 13.04 0.51
CA LEU A 66 17.68 12.75 1.94
C LEU A 66 18.70 11.65 2.28
N ASP A 67 19.36 11.07 1.28
CA ASP A 67 20.22 9.88 1.48
C ASP A 67 21.44 10.13 2.36
N HIS A 68 21.83 11.39 2.51
CA HIS A 68 22.94 11.84 3.37
C HIS A 68 22.60 11.81 4.87
N LEU A 69 21.32 11.72 5.24
CA LEU A 69 20.87 11.72 6.63
C LEU A 69 20.98 10.33 7.28
N PRO A 70 20.99 10.25 8.62
CA PRO A 70 20.90 8.99 9.35
C PRO A 70 19.65 8.19 8.97
N ILE A 71 19.73 6.85 9.06
CA ILE A 71 18.67 5.93 8.61
C ILE A 71 17.29 6.26 9.20
N GLU A 72 17.23 6.50 10.51
CA GLU A 72 15.97 6.80 11.21
C GLU A 72 15.33 8.09 10.70
N GLU A 73 16.14 9.15 10.55
CA GLU A 73 15.68 10.46 10.10
C GLU A 73 15.22 10.41 8.62
N LYS A 74 16.01 9.80 7.73
CA LYS A 74 15.62 9.67 6.33
C LYS A 74 14.42 8.75 6.15
N ALA A 75 14.25 7.71 6.97
CA ALA A 75 13.08 6.83 6.90
C ALA A 75 11.79 7.60 7.24
N LEU A 76 11.84 8.40 8.31
CA LEU A 76 10.73 9.26 8.72
C LEU A 76 10.39 10.30 7.64
N LEU A 77 11.38 11.09 7.20
CA LEU A 77 11.16 12.15 6.22
C LEU A 77 10.72 11.62 4.85
N ASN A 78 11.21 10.45 4.42
CA ASN A 78 10.72 9.79 3.19
C ASN A 78 9.25 9.38 3.29
N SER A 79 8.76 9.08 4.49
CA SER A 79 7.37 8.67 4.74
C SER A 79 6.42 9.87 4.85
N LEU A 80 6.93 11.05 5.17
CA LEU A 80 6.17 12.30 5.33
C LEU A 80 6.08 13.12 4.03
N GLN A 81 5.65 12.47 2.95
CA GLN A 81 5.41 13.13 1.67
C GLN A 81 3.96 13.59 1.51
N SER A 82 3.75 14.69 0.77
CA SER A 82 2.41 15.13 0.38
C SER A 82 1.71 14.05 -0.46
N GLY A 83 0.42 13.78 -0.22
CA GLY A 83 -0.37 12.83 -1.00
C GLY A 83 -0.43 13.13 -2.50
N ALA A 84 -0.18 14.38 -2.91
CA ALA A 84 -0.04 14.74 -4.34
C ALA A 84 1.18 14.09 -5.02
N ARG A 85 2.12 13.53 -4.26
CA ARG A 85 3.31 12.81 -4.75
C ARG A 85 3.11 11.29 -4.86
N LEU A 86 1.91 10.78 -4.56
CA LEU A 86 1.60 9.36 -4.75
C LEU A 86 1.79 8.98 -6.21
N VAL A 87 2.56 7.93 -6.46
CA VAL A 87 2.73 7.35 -7.80
C VAL A 87 1.75 6.21 -8.05
N ALA A 88 1.30 5.57 -6.97
CA ALA A 88 0.22 4.60 -6.97
C ALA A 88 -0.43 4.55 -5.60
N ALA A 89 -1.69 4.18 -5.56
CA ALA A 89 -2.41 3.92 -4.32
C ALA A 89 -3.51 2.90 -4.56
N GLY A 90 -3.90 2.19 -3.52
CA GLY A 90 -4.96 1.22 -3.62
C GLY A 90 -5.38 0.67 -2.26
N TYR A 91 -6.40 -0.15 -2.33
CA TYR A 91 -6.84 -0.95 -1.19
C TYR A 91 -7.26 -2.34 -1.65
N VAL A 92 -7.16 -3.30 -0.74
CA VAL A 92 -7.73 -4.64 -0.90
C VAL A 92 -8.89 -4.75 0.08
N LEU A 93 -10.08 -5.01 -0.43
CA LEU A 93 -11.28 -5.25 0.36
C LEU A 93 -11.42 -6.75 0.61
N TYR A 94 -11.55 -7.14 1.88
CA TYR A 94 -11.86 -8.49 2.32
C TYR A 94 -13.33 -8.55 2.76
N SER A 95 -14.19 -9.07 1.88
CA SER A 95 -15.62 -9.23 2.12
C SER A 95 -16.10 -10.55 1.50
N SER A 96 -17.37 -10.62 1.11
CA SER A 96 -17.95 -11.73 0.32
C SER A 96 -17.13 -12.05 -0.95
N ALA A 97 -16.39 -11.09 -1.46
CA ALA A 97 -15.32 -11.27 -2.44
C ALA A 97 -14.07 -10.48 -2.01
N THR A 98 -12.90 -10.94 -2.46
CA THR A 98 -11.64 -10.18 -2.29
C THR A 98 -11.43 -9.30 -3.52
N ILE A 99 -11.38 -7.98 -3.32
CA ILE A 99 -11.30 -6.99 -4.40
C ILE A 99 -10.08 -6.10 -4.19
N LEU A 100 -9.16 -6.09 -5.15
CA LEU A 100 -8.06 -5.13 -5.22
C LEU A 100 -8.51 -3.94 -6.07
N CYS A 101 -8.63 -2.76 -5.46
CA CYS A 101 -8.86 -1.50 -6.16
C CYS A 101 -7.57 -0.68 -6.17
N ILE A 102 -7.10 -0.26 -7.34
CA ILE A 102 -5.80 0.38 -7.50
C ILE A 102 -5.80 1.44 -8.60
N THR A 103 -4.97 2.47 -8.41
CA THR A 103 -4.66 3.49 -9.41
C THR A 103 -3.14 3.71 -9.50
N PHE A 104 -2.69 4.06 -10.71
CA PHE A 104 -1.32 4.49 -11.01
C PHE A 104 -1.30 5.94 -11.56
N GLY A 105 -2.35 6.73 -11.28
CA GLY A 105 -2.51 8.10 -11.77
C GLY A 105 -3.27 8.26 -13.09
N ALA A 106 -3.58 7.16 -13.78
CA ALA A 106 -4.30 7.15 -15.06
C ALA A 106 -5.64 6.39 -14.97
N GLY A 107 -6.49 6.80 -14.01
CA GLY A 107 -7.76 6.14 -13.72
C GLY A 107 -7.65 5.07 -12.64
N THR A 108 -8.79 4.53 -12.23
CA THR A 108 -8.91 3.56 -11.14
C THR A 108 -9.48 2.25 -11.69
N HIS A 109 -8.92 1.13 -11.27
CA HIS A 109 -9.33 -0.20 -11.71
C HIS A 109 -9.56 -1.11 -10.52
N ALA A 110 -10.54 -2.01 -10.62
CA ALA A 110 -10.71 -3.07 -9.63
C ALA A 110 -10.59 -4.46 -10.24
N PHE A 111 -9.91 -5.32 -9.49
CA PHE A 111 -9.66 -6.71 -9.79
C PHE A 111 -10.30 -7.57 -8.70
N THR A 112 -10.90 -8.68 -9.08
CA THR A 112 -11.49 -9.65 -8.16
C THR A 112 -10.61 -10.88 -8.11
N LEU A 113 -10.30 -11.37 -6.91
CA LEU A 113 -9.54 -12.59 -6.72
C LEU A 113 -10.38 -13.80 -7.14
N ASP A 114 -9.89 -14.57 -8.10
CA ASP A 114 -10.42 -15.89 -8.41
C ASP A 114 -9.72 -16.92 -7.50
N HIS A 115 -10.47 -17.45 -6.53
CA HIS A 115 -9.94 -18.43 -5.58
C HIS A 115 -9.56 -19.78 -6.20
N SER A 116 -10.04 -20.09 -7.41
CA SER A 116 -9.70 -21.35 -8.10
C SER A 116 -8.30 -21.31 -8.72
N THR A 117 -7.88 -20.13 -9.18
CA THR A 117 -6.58 -19.90 -9.83
C THR A 117 -5.57 -19.22 -8.91
N GLY A 118 -6.06 -18.42 -7.95
CA GLY A 118 -5.24 -17.56 -7.10
C GLY A 118 -4.91 -16.21 -7.74
N ASP A 119 -5.51 -15.88 -8.88
CA ASP A 119 -5.20 -14.67 -9.65
C ASP A 119 -6.22 -13.55 -9.44
N PHE A 120 -5.75 -12.30 -9.46
CA PHE A 120 -6.60 -11.13 -9.52
C PHE A 120 -7.02 -10.85 -10.97
N VAL A 121 -8.30 -11.05 -11.28
CA VAL A 121 -8.88 -10.84 -12.61
C VAL A 121 -9.48 -9.45 -12.70
N LEU A 122 -9.18 -8.71 -13.78
CA LEU A 122 -9.76 -7.39 -14.01
C LEU A 122 -11.27 -7.49 -14.20
N THR A 123 -12.05 -6.94 -13.28
CA THR A 123 -13.53 -7.00 -13.33
C THR A 123 -14.16 -5.63 -13.56
N HIS A 124 -13.50 -4.54 -13.14
CA HIS A 124 -14.04 -3.18 -13.28
C HIS A 124 -12.94 -2.23 -13.80
N PRO A 125 -12.82 -2.04 -15.12
CA PRO A 125 -11.88 -1.09 -15.68
C PRO A 125 -12.39 0.35 -15.54
N SER A 126 -11.49 1.29 -15.27
CA SER A 126 -11.74 2.75 -15.35
C SER A 126 -12.97 3.20 -14.57
N ILE A 127 -13.00 2.86 -13.29
CA ILE A 127 -14.09 3.19 -12.36
C ILE A 127 -14.21 4.72 -12.24
N GLU A 128 -15.41 5.22 -12.43
CA GLU A 128 -15.80 6.61 -12.17
C GLU A 128 -16.90 6.66 -11.11
N ILE A 129 -16.79 7.62 -10.19
CA ILE A 129 -17.84 7.88 -9.21
C ILE A 129 -19.00 8.58 -9.95
N PRO A 130 -20.27 8.14 -9.80
CA PRO A 130 -21.41 8.79 -10.40
C PRO A 130 -21.49 10.28 -10.03
N ARG A 131 -21.89 11.11 -11.00
CA ARG A 131 -22.16 12.54 -10.74
C ARG A 131 -23.36 12.67 -9.80
N ARG A 132 -23.24 13.57 -8.84
CA ARG A 132 -24.27 13.85 -7.84
C ARG A 132 -25.41 14.67 -8.44
#